data_AF-A0A967WD68-F1
#
_entry.id   AF-A0A967WD68-F1
#
_cell.length_a   1.000
_cell.length_b   1.000
_cell.length_c   1.000
_cell.angle_alpha   90.00
_cell.angle_beta   90.00
_cell.angle_gamma   90.00
#
_symmetry.space_group_name_H-M   'P 1'
#
loop_
_entity.id
_entity.type
_entity.pdbx_description
1 polymer ?
#
loop_
_entity_poly.entity_id
_entity_poly.type
_entity_poly.pdbx_seq_one_letter_code
_entity_poly.pdbx_strand_id
1 'polypeptide(L)' 'MLEEKTFDTGAVSINYAEGPPSGPPLVLLHGAGGRWLSFMTVIPQLVENWHVY' A
#
# COMPACT_ATOMS: atom_id res chain seq x y z
N MET A 1 -0.33 -7.52 9.55
CA MET A 1 0.35 -8.18 8.41
C MET A 1 -0.08 -7.43 7.15
N LEU A 2 0.74 -7.38 6.10
CA LEU A 2 0.31 -6.81 4.82
C LEU A 2 -0.70 -7.73 4.15
N GLU A 3 -1.77 -7.16 3.61
CA GLU A 3 -2.80 -7.88 2.85
C GLU A 3 -2.88 -7.31 1.43
N GLU A 4 -2.75 -8.16 0.43
CA GLU A 4 -2.95 -7.76 -0.96
C GLU A 4 -4.44 -7.70 -1.30
N LYS A 5 -4.88 -6.58 -1.85
CA LYS A 5 -6.28 -6.26 -2.09
C LYS A 5 -6.48 -5.66 -3.48
N THR A 6 -7.75 -5.57 -3.86
CA THR A 6 -8.18 -4.97 -5.12
C THR A 6 -9.27 -3.93 -4.84
N PHE A 7 -9.15 -2.75 -5.44
CA PHE A 7 -10.11 -1.67 -5.34
C PHE A 7 -10.71 -1.37 -6.71
N ASP A 8 -12.02 -1.53 -6.84
CA ASP A 8 -12.75 -1.17 -8.05
C ASP A 8 -13.12 0.32 -8.04
N THR A 9 -12.56 1.08 -8.98
CA THR A 9 -12.86 2.51 -9.15
C THR A 9 -14.07 2.76 -10.04
N GLY A 10 -14.63 1.72 -10.67
CA GLY A 10 -15.63 1.79 -11.74
C GLY A 10 -15.06 2.00 -13.14
N ALA A 11 -13.79 2.42 -13.25
CA ALA A 11 -13.08 2.56 -14.53
C ALA A 11 -11.95 1.53 -14.69
N VAL A 12 -11.22 1.32 -13.60
CA VAL A 12 -10.12 0.34 -13.52
C VAL A 12 -10.12 -0.34 -12.16
N SER A 13 -9.63 -1.57 -12.15
CA SER A 13 -9.38 -2.34 -10.94
C SER A 13 -7.93 -2.13 -10.51
N ILE A 14 -7.71 -1.61 -9.31
CA ILE A 14 -6.39 -1.26 -8.77
C ILE A 14 -5.98 -2.33 -7.76
N ASN A 15 -4.84 -2.97 -8.01
CA ASN A 15 -4.15 -3.81 -7.03
C ASN A 15 -3.37 -2.93 -6.05
N TYR A 16 -3.46 -3.21 -4.75
CA TYR A 16 -2.72 -2.51 -3.70
C TYR A 16 -2.46 -3.45 -2.52
N ALA A 17 -1.60 -3.03 -1.59
CA ALA A 17 -1.37 -3.76 -0.35
C ALA A 17 -1.72 -2.87 0.85
N GLU A 18 -2.48 -3.42 1.80
CA GLU A 18 -2.90 -2.70 2.99
C GLU A 18 -2.12 -3.18 4.21
N GLY A 19 -1.59 -2.23 4.98
CA GLY A 19 -0.98 -2.47 6.28
C GLY A 19 -2.01 -2.62 7.41
N PRO A 20 -1.57 -2.95 8.63
CA PRO A 20 -2.43 -2.85 9.82
C PRO A 20 -2.95 -1.41 10.02
N PRO A 21 -4.09 -1.24 10.71
CA PRO A 21 -4.70 0.06 10.96
C PRO A 21 -3.91 0.86 12.01
N SER A 22 -2.76 1.38 11.61
CA SER A 22 -1.77 2.03 12.47
C SER A 22 -1.69 3.53 12.22
N GLY A 23 -2.44 4.39 12.92
CA GLY A 23 -2.28 5.85 12.77
C GLY A 23 -2.83 6.42 11.44
N PRO A 24 -2.34 7.59 10.98
CA PRO A 24 -2.90 8.27 9.80
C PRO A 24 -2.67 7.51 8.48
N PRO A 25 -3.53 7.69 7.47
CA PRO A 25 -3.39 7.02 6.18
C PRO A 25 -2.19 7.55 5.39
N LEU A 26 -1.45 6.64 4.74
CA LEU A 26 -0.33 6.96 3.84
C LEU A 26 -0.42 6.08 2.58
N VAL A 27 -0.44 6.71 1.41
CA VAL A 27 -0.47 6.01 0.11
C VAL A 27 0.92 6.02 -0.53
N LEU A 28 1.42 4.86 -0.93
CA LEU A 28 2.72 4.71 -1.60
C LEU A 28 2.54 4.44 -3.10
N LEU A 29 2.94 5.41 -3.93
CA LEU A 29 2.83 5.31 -5.39
C LEU A 29 4.18 4.95 -6.01
N HIS A 30 4.24 3.79 -6.67
CA HIS A 30 5.45 3.34 -7.36
C HIS A 30 5.70 4.09 -8.67
N GLY A 31 6.94 4.04 -9.17
CA GLY A 31 7.31 4.58 -10.48
C GLY A 31 6.86 3.70 -11.67
N ALA A 32 7.18 4.13 -12.89
CA ALA A 32 6.79 3.43 -14.13
C ALA A 32 7.25 1.96 -14.13
N GLY A 33 6.34 1.05 -14.51
CA GLY A 33 6.60 -0.41 -14.55
C GLY A 33 6.73 -1.09 -13.19
N GLY A 34 6.63 -0.34 -12.09
CA GLY A 34 6.71 -0.86 -10.72
C GLY A 34 5.41 -1.49 -10.22
N ARG A 35 5.45 -1.92 -8.96
CA ARG A 35 4.31 -2.43 -8.15
C ARG A 35 4.55 -2.08 -6.69
N TRP A 36 3.56 -2.25 -5.82
CA TRP A 36 3.67 -1.96 -4.38
C TRP A 36 4.86 -2.68 -3.71
N LEU A 37 5.28 -3.85 -4.21
CA LEU A 37 6.42 -4.60 -3.71
C LEU A 37 7.75 -3.82 -3.74
N SER A 38 7.85 -2.77 -4.56
CA SER A 38 9.02 -1.88 -4.59
C SER A 38 9.29 -1.18 -3.25
N PHE A 39 8.31 -1.13 -2.34
CA PHE A 39 8.42 -0.50 -1.03
C PHE A 39 8.68 -1.48 0.13
N MET A 40 8.90 -2.78 -0.14
CA MET A 40 9.05 -3.79 0.92
C MET A 40 10.17 -3.49 1.93
N THR A 41 11.19 -2.73 1.54
CA THR A 41 12.30 -2.33 2.42
C THR A 41 11.96 -1.20 3.38
N VAL A 42 10.88 -0.44 3.13
CA VAL A 42 10.46 0.72 3.95
C VAL A 42 9.13 0.51 4.66
N ILE A 43 8.25 -0.36 4.14
CA ILE A 43 6.94 -0.61 4.73
C ILE A 43 7.03 -1.05 6.21
N PRO A 44 7.95 -1.93 6.66
CA PRO A 44 8.00 -2.36 8.06
C PRO A 44 8.12 -1.22 9.07
N GLN A 45 8.87 -0.17 8.74
CA GLN A 45 9.04 1.01 9.58
C GLN A 45 7.85 1.98 9.47
N LEU A 46 7.25 2.09 8.28
CA LEU A 46 6.10 2.96 8.07
C LEU A 46 4.86 2.46 8.82
N VAL A 47 4.61 1.15 8.83
CA VAL A 47 3.42 0.56 9.49
C VAL A 47 3.43 0.68 11.02
N GLU A 48 4.54 1.13 11.62
CA GLU A 48 4.59 1.44 13.05
C GLU A 48 3.77 2.69 13.40
N ASN A 49 3.63 3.63 12.46
CA ASN A 49 3.00 4.94 12.70
C ASN A 49 1.98 5.36 11.63
N TRP A 50 1.88 4.62 10.52
CA TRP A 50 1.03 4.93 9.38
C TRP A 50 0.20 3.73 8.92
N HIS A 51 -1.04 3.98 8.55
CA HIS A 51 -1.90 3.00 7.88
C HIS A 51 -1.56 3.06 6.40
N VAL A 52 -0.69 2.13 5.97
CA VAL A 52 -0.13 2.11 4.62
C VAL A 52 -1.11 1.50 3.61
N TYR A 53 -1.19 2.11 2.43
CA TYR A 53 -1.91 1.69 1.23
C TYR A 53 -1.02 1.73 -0.02
#